data_AF-A0A521KD47-F1
#
_entry.id   AF-A0A521KD47-F1
#
_cell.length_a   1.000
_cell.length_b   1.000
_cell.length_c   1.000
_cell.angle_alpha   90.00
_cell.angle_beta   90.00
_cell.angle_gamma   90.00
#
_symmetry.space_group_name_H-M   'P 1'
#
loop_
_entity.id
_entity.type
_entity.pdbx_description
1 polymer ?
#
loop_
_entity_poly.entity_id
_entity_poly.type
_entity_poly.pdbx_seq_one_letter_code
_entity_poly.pdbx_strand_id
1 'polypeptide(L)'
;MVMLTRRLLFPTLATCLVACATPAKPNLASASEVRTAVPAVTRASLPVLSMTQHYGYVINAPLESPVVFALFDDGTFVWSVGDVRNGRYFRTTVAPADVAQLVTTLEPSWAALTPQQRYSWGPDSGYRSFALRTSGGTFTLGSWHSDDPNSANVADQRGMFPRSGRSDAELELKWSDDYRALRTAWRAALTAVEPFKQAPAEPLDRYPPELKWVENSAR
;
A
#
# COMPACT_ATOMS: atom_id res chain seq x y z
N MET A 1 28.97 -93.15 -11.83
CA MET A 1 27.90 -93.08 -10.82
C MET A 1 26.92 -91.99 -11.23
N VAL A 2 25.69 -92.39 -11.58
CA VAL A 2 24.42 -91.65 -11.51
C VAL A 2 24.30 -90.27 -12.23
N MET A 3 23.49 -90.27 -13.29
CA MET A 3 22.69 -89.14 -13.79
C MET A 3 21.90 -88.45 -12.66
N LEU A 4 21.71 -87.12 -12.71
CA LEU A 4 20.37 -86.52 -12.72
C LEU A 4 20.42 -84.98 -12.83
N THR A 5 19.85 -84.51 -13.94
CA THR A 5 19.00 -83.32 -14.10
C THR A 5 18.58 -82.54 -12.85
N ARG A 6 18.67 -81.20 -12.91
CA ARG A 6 17.47 -80.33 -12.75
C ARG A 6 17.75 -78.83 -13.01
N ARG A 7 17.00 -78.35 -14.01
CA ARG A 7 16.22 -77.10 -14.07
C ARG A 7 16.95 -75.75 -14.00
N LEU A 8 17.13 -75.22 -15.21
CA LEU A 8 17.10 -73.80 -15.56
C LEU A 8 15.91 -73.11 -14.88
N LEU A 9 16.20 -72.11 -14.06
CA LEU A 9 15.27 -71.06 -13.68
C LEU A 9 15.73 -69.79 -14.40
N PHE A 10 14.90 -69.31 -15.31
CA PHE A 10 14.97 -67.98 -15.88
C PHE A 10 14.41 -66.98 -14.86
N PRO A 11 15.16 -65.93 -14.50
CA PRO A 11 14.56 -64.67 -14.14
C PRO A 11 14.77 -63.68 -15.30
N THR A 12 13.63 -63.37 -15.91
CA THR A 12 13.27 -62.19 -16.71
C THR A 12 14.26 -61.02 -16.60
N LEU A 13 14.98 -60.74 -17.69
CA LEU A 13 15.66 -59.47 -17.92
C LEU A 13 14.60 -58.37 -18.06
N ALA A 14 14.39 -57.59 -17.01
CA ALA A 14 13.67 -56.33 -17.10
C ALA A 14 14.64 -55.26 -17.59
N THR A 15 14.52 -54.92 -18.87
CA THR A 15 15.23 -53.81 -19.51
C THR A 15 14.71 -52.49 -18.95
N CYS A 16 15.41 -51.92 -17.97
CA CYS A 16 15.18 -50.52 -17.57
C CYS A 16 15.78 -49.60 -18.64
N LEU A 17 14.94 -49.15 -19.56
CA LEU A 17 15.18 -47.97 -20.38
C LEU A 17 15.31 -46.75 -19.45
N VAL A 18 16.53 -46.29 -19.23
CA VAL A 18 16.81 -44.98 -18.63
C VAL A 18 16.46 -43.93 -19.69
N ALA A 19 15.20 -43.46 -19.67
CA ALA A 19 14.84 -42.25 -20.38
C ALA A 19 15.49 -41.06 -19.64
N CYS A 20 16.41 -40.38 -20.31
CA CYS A 20 16.92 -39.08 -19.88
C CYS A 20 15.75 -38.07 -19.88
N ALA A 21 15.05 -37.96 -18.75
CA ALA A 21 14.12 -36.86 -18.51
C ALA A 21 14.95 -35.62 -18.16
N THR A 22 15.01 -34.69 -19.10
CA THR A 22 15.41 -33.30 -18.85
C THR A 22 14.61 -32.75 -17.67
N PRO A 23 15.22 -32.03 -16.71
CA PRO A 23 14.47 -31.37 -15.66
C PRO A 23 13.54 -30.34 -16.32
N ALA A 24 12.25 -30.62 -16.26
CA ALA A 24 11.21 -29.68 -16.59
C ALA A 24 11.40 -28.43 -15.70
N LYS A 25 11.46 -27.26 -16.33
CA LYS A 25 11.38 -25.96 -15.66
C LYS A 25 10.21 -26.01 -14.67
N PRO A 26 10.33 -25.48 -13.45
CA PRO A 26 9.17 -25.36 -12.57
C PRO A 26 8.12 -24.53 -13.31
N ASN A 27 7.05 -25.19 -13.71
CA ASN A 27 5.83 -24.53 -14.15
C ASN A 27 5.43 -23.60 -13.00
N LEU A 28 5.41 -22.31 -13.29
CA LEU A 28 4.60 -21.33 -12.59
C LEU A 28 3.17 -21.86 -12.65
N ALA A 29 2.80 -22.63 -11.63
CA ALA A 29 1.42 -23.00 -11.40
C ALA A 29 0.64 -21.70 -11.32
N SER A 30 -0.28 -21.54 -12.27
CA SER A 30 -1.34 -20.54 -12.24
C SER A 30 -1.90 -20.48 -10.83
N ALA A 31 -1.71 -19.34 -10.18
CA ALA A 31 -2.35 -19.00 -8.91
C ALA A 31 -3.84 -18.81 -9.14
N SER A 32 -4.55 -19.93 -9.31
CA SER A 32 -5.99 -20.00 -9.17
C SER A 32 -6.28 -20.49 -7.75
N GLU A 33 -7.13 -19.74 -7.06
CA GLU A 33 -7.80 -20.07 -5.81
C GLU A 33 -6.98 -20.09 -4.51
N VAL A 34 -6.89 -18.92 -3.88
CA VAL A 34 -7.51 -18.73 -2.56
C VAL A 34 -8.24 -17.37 -2.58
N ARG A 35 -9.41 -17.31 -3.21
CA ARG A 35 -10.39 -16.26 -2.88
C ARG A 35 -11.10 -16.74 -1.62
N THR A 36 -10.53 -16.42 -0.47
CA THR A 36 -11.24 -16.53 0.80
C THR A 36 -12.50 -15.70 0.64
N ALA A 37 -13.67 -16.34 0.67
CA ALA A 37 -14.95 -15.67 0.64
C ALA A 37 -15.03 -14.78 1.89
N VAL A 38 -14.70 -13.51 1.72
CA VAL A 38 -14.98 -12.48 2.72
C VAL A 38 -16.50 -12.48 2.90
N PRO A 39 -17.02 -12.63 4.14
CA PRO A 39 -18.46 -12.59 4.39
C PRO A 39 -19.04 -11.35 3.71
N ALA A 40 -20.18 -11.51 3.04
CA ALA A 40 -20.91 -10.41 2.41
C ALA A 40 -21.35 -9.42 3.50
N VAL A 41 -20.48 -8.47 3.81
CA VAL A 41 -20.80 -7.32 4.65
C VAL A 41 -21.72 -6.46 3.80
N THR A 42 -22.93 -6.27 4.31
CA THR A 42 -23.90 -5.25 3.88
C THR A 42 -23.16 -3.98 3.51
N ARG A 43 -22.95 -3.79 2.20
CA ARG A 43 -22.07 -2.83 1.52
C ARG A 43 -21.30 -1.92 2.50
N ALA A 44 -20.18 -2.42 3.04
CA ALA A 44 -19.27 -1.57 3.81
C ALA A 44 -18.89 -0.39 2.90
N SER A 45 -19.17 0.84 3.34
CA SER A 45 -18.74 2.03 2.61
C SER A 45 -17.24 1.92 2.36
N LEU A 46 -16.84 2.12 1.11
CA LEU A 46 -15.46 1.94 0.71
C LEU A 46 -14.73 3.28 0.84
N PRO A 47 -13.47 3.30 1.33
CA PRO A 47 -12.71 4.53 1.38
C PRO A 47 -12.60 5.11 -0.04
N VAL A 48 -12.88 6.40 -0.15
CA VAL A 48 -12.65 7.22 -1.34
C VAL A 48 -11.23 7.77 -1.30
N LEU A 49 -10.77 8.22 -0.14
CA LEU A 49 -9.39 8.62 0.08
C LEU A 49 -8.92 8.08 1.42
N SER A 50 -7.74 7.51 1.49
CA SER A 50 -7.13 7.09 2.75
C SER A 50 -5.64 7.37 2.77
N MET A 51 -5.10 7.56 3.96
CA MET A 51 -3.66 7.58 4.20
C MET A 51 -3.33 6.52 5.25
N THR A 52 -2.44 5.60 4.89
CA THR A 52 -1.89 4.60 5.81
C THR A 52 -0.44 4.93 6.09
N GLN A 53 0.01 4.57 7.29
CA GLN A 53 1.42 4.53 7.62
C GLN A 53 1.92 3.09 7.48
N HIS A 54 3.00 2.90 6.75
CA HIS A 54 3.73 1.65 6.70
C HIS A 54 4.84 1.68 7.75
N TYR A 55 5.15 0.54 8.33
CA TYR A 55 6.44 0.33 8.98
C TYR A 55 7.27 -0.37 7.92
N GLY A 56 8.47 0.14 7.61
CA GLY A 56 9.34 -0.38 6.53
C GLY A 56 9.72 -1.86 6.70
N TYR A 57 10.92 -2.27 6.25
CA TYR A 57 11.43 -3.63 6.44
C TYR A 57 11.73 -3.95 7.92
N VAL A 58 10.73 -3.94 8.78
CA VAL A 58 10.79 -4.52 10.12
C VAL A 58 10.38 -5.97 9.97
N ILE A 59 11.38 -6.83 9.81
CA ILE A 59 11.22 -8.28 9.84
C ILE A 59 10.55 -8.59 11.19
N ASN A 60 9.30 -9.06 11.16
CA ASN A 60 8.42 -9.34 12.31
C ASN A 60 7.59 -8.19 12.91
N ALA A 61 7.44 -7.03 12.26
CA ALA A 61 6.37 -6.11 12.66
C ALA A 61 4.99 -6.71 12.33
N PRO A 62 3.97 -6.50 13.18
CA PRO A 62 2.59 -6.78 12.79
C PRO A 62 2.31 -6.09 11.45
N LEU A 63 1.76 -6.82 10.47
CA LEU A 63 1.34 -6.35 9.15
C LEU A 63 0.16 -5.34 9.21
N GLU A 64 0.03 -4.63 10.31
CA GLU A 64 -0.95 -3.57 10.49
C GLU A 64 -0.31 -2.29 9.93
N SER A 65 -0.85 -1.81 8.80
CA SER A 65 -0.52 -0.49 8.26
C SER A 65 -1.51 0.49 8.86
N PRO A 66 -1.21 1.08 10.03
CA PRO A 66 -2.22 1.83 10.77
C PRO A 66 -2.70 3.02 9.94
N VAL A 67 -4.00 3.26 10.02
CA VAL A 67 -4.66 4.27 9.21
C VAL A 67 -4.54 5.63 9.89
N VAL A 68 -3.93 6.58 9.19
CA VAL A 68 -3.82 7.97 9.65
C VAL A 68 -5.14 8.69 9.42
N PHE A 69 -5.76 8.46 8.27
CA PHE A 69 -7.15 8.87 8.02
C PHE A 69 -7.80 8.04 6.91
N ALA A 70 -9.13 8.03 6.91
CA ALA A 70 -9.96 7.54 5.81
C ALA A 70 -11.22 8.38 5.65
N LEU A 71 -11.49 8.79 4.41
CA LEU A 71 -12.74 9.40 3.95
C LEU A 71 -13.51 8.37 3.14
N PHE A 72 -14.74 8.10 3.53
CA PHE A 72 -15.63 7.11 2.93
C PHE A 72 -16.64 7.78 1.98
N ASP A 73 -17.23 6.98 1.08
CA ASP A 73 -18.18 7.49 0.08
C ASP A 73 -19.53 7.95 0.64
N ASP A 74 -19.89 7.51 1.84
CA ASP A 74 -21.04 7.99 2.59
C ASP A 74 -20.79 9.34 3.31
N GLY A 75 -19.57 9.88 3.21
CA GLY A 75 -19.16 11.11 3.89
C GLY A 75 -18.59 10.88 5.28
N THR A 76 -18.52 9.64 5.78
CA THR A 76 -17.81 9.36 7.04
C THR A 76 -16.34 9.73 6.86
N PHE A 77 -15.80 10.57 7.74
CA PHE A 77 -14.38 10.90 7.77
C PHE A 77 -13.80 10.60 9.14
N VAL A 78 -12.73 9.81 9.16
CA VAL A 78 -12.07 9.36 10.38
C VAL A 78 -10.57 9.65 10.28
N TRP A 79 -9.98 10.19 11.34
CA TRP A 79 -8.55 10.48 11.40
C TRP A 79 -7.98 10.29 12.79
N SER A 80 -6.68 10.03 12.86
CA SER A 80 -5.91 9.97 14.11
C SER A 80 -5.23 11.31 14.41
N VAL A 81 -5.18 11.69 15.68
CA VAL A 81 -4.32 12.75 16.20
C VAL A 81 -3.28 12.13 17.14
N GLY A 82 -2.01 12.45 16.93
CA GLY A 82 -0.87 11.87 17.65
C GLY A 82 -0.20 10.73 16.87
N ASP A 83 0.61 9.93 17.57
CA ASP A 83 1.21 8.71 17.02
C ASP A 83 0.11 7.71 16.61
N VAL A 84 0.14 7.16 15.41
CA VAL A 84 -0.93 6.31 14.86
C VAL A 84 -1.16 5.04 15.70
N ARG A 85 -0.21 4.62 16.56
CA ARG A 85 -0.40 3.48 17.49
C ARG A 85 -1.14 3.85 18.78
N ASN A 86 -0.93 5.07 19.27
CA ASN A 86 -1.39 5.53 20.58
C ASN A 86 -2.32 6.75 20.48
N GLY A 87 -2.64 7.13 19.26
CA GLY A 87 -3.36 8.34 18.90
C GLY A 87 -4.83 8.20 19.21
N ARG A 88 -5.47 9.35 19.40
CA ARG A 88 -6.92 9.41 19.52
C ARG A 88 -7.52 9.52 18.13
N TYR A 89 -8.55 8.72 17.89
CA TYR A 89 -9.31 8.79 16.66
C TYR A 89 -10.48 9.75 16.82
N PHE A 90 -10.79 10.43 15.74
CA PHE A 90 -11.90 11.36 15.63
C PHE A 90 -12.72 11.00 14.40
N ARG A 91 -14.02 11.24 14.49
CA ARG A 91 -14.96 11.05 13.38
C ARG A 91 -15.77 12.31 13.15
N THR A 92 -16.04 12.61 11.90
CA THR A 92 -17.04 13.59 11.49
C THR A 92 -17.77 13.13 10.23
N THR A 93 -18.76 13.91 9.81
CA THR A 93 -19.48 13.72 8.56
C THR A 93 -19.16 14.86 7.61
N VAL A 94 -18.72 14.51 6.41
CA VAL A 94 -18.45 15.39 5.29
C VAL A 94 -19.63 15.30 4.31
N ALA A 95 -20.06 16.41 3.71
CA ALA A 95 -21.14 16.36 2.76
C ALA A 95 -20.72 15.54 1.52
N PRO A 96 -21.59 14.67 0.97
CA PRO A 96 -21.24 13.88 -0.22
C PRO A 96 -20.77 14.71 -1.42
N ALA A 97 -21.26 15.94 -1.56
CA ALA A 97 -20.82 16.89 -2.58
C ALA A 97 -19.34 17.29 -2.41
N ASP A 98 -18.88 17.48 -1.17
CA ASP A 98 -17.49 17.81 -0.87
C ASP A 98 -16.57 16.60 -1.12
N VAL A 99 -17.05 15.38 -0.83
CA VAL A 99 -16.34 14.14 -1.18
C VAL A 99 -16.15 14.04 -2.70
N ALA A 100 -17.21 14.26 -3.48
CA ALA A 100 -17.16 14.24 -4.94
C ALA A 100 -16.24 15.35 -5.51
N GLN A 101 -16.29 16.54 -4.92
CA GLN A 101 -15.42 17.66 -5.30
C GLN A 101 -13.94 17.34 -5.02
N LEU A 102 -13.63 16.71 -3.89
CA LEU A 102 -12.28 16.26 -3.55
C LEU A 102 -11.76 15.27 -4.60
N VAL A 103 -12.56 14.26 -4.98
CA VAL A 103 -12.14 13.28 -6.01
C VAL A 103 -11.86 13.98 -7.33
N THR A 104 -12.78 14.83 -7.77
CA THR A 104 -12.66 15.59 -9.03
C THR A 104 -11.40 16.48 -9.03
N THR A 105 -11.01 17.00 -7.87
CA THR A 105 -9.83 17.85 -7.71
C THR A 105 -8.53 17.05 -7.76
N LEU A 106 -8.48 15.88 -7.11
CA LEU A 106 -7.25 15.10 -6.98
C LEU A 106 -6.98 14.21 -8.19
N GLU A 107 -8.03 13.59 -8.76
CA GLU A 107 -7.91 12.57 -9.81
C GLU A 107 -7.03 12.99 -11.00
N PRO A 108 -7.18 14.19 -11.60
CA PRO A 108 -6.37 14.57 -12.76
C PRO A 108 -4.86 14.57 -12.46
N SER A 109 -4.47 15.05 -11.27
CA SER A 109 -3.07 15.14 -10.88
C SER A 109 -2.45 13.76 -10.62
N TRP A 110 -3.22 12.79 -10.13
CA TRP A 110 -2.73 11.43 -9.89
C TRP A 110 -2.74 10.58 -11.17
N ALA A 111 -3.73 10.79 -12.04
CA ALA A 111 -3.82 10.14 -13.34
C ALA A 111 -2.67 10.55 -14.28
N ALA A 112 -2.18 11.78 -14.17
CA ALA A 112 -1.02 12.28 -14.92
C ALA A 112 0.31 11.60 -14.54
N LEU A 113 0.39 11.01 -13.34
CA LEU A 113 1.59 10.28 -12.89
C LEU A 113 1.58 8.86 -13.46
N THR A 114 2.69 8.46 -14.07
CA THR A 114 2.95 7.05 -14.41
C THR A 114 3.05 6.20 -13.14
N PRO A 115 2.80 4.87 -13.22
CA PRO A 115 2.92 3.99 -12.06
C PRO A 115 4.27 4.10 -11.32
N GLN A 116 5.37 4.32 -12.05
CA GLN A 116 6.71 4.46 -11.48
C GLN A 116 6.87 5.78 -10.72
N GLN A 117 6.28 6.88 -11.22
CA GLN A 117 6.36 8.20 -10.58
C GLN A 117 5.53 8.30 -9.29
N ARG A 118 4.58 7.38 -9.07
CA ARG A 118 3.71 7.37 -7.89
C ARG A 118 4.42 6.91 -6.61
N TYR A 119 5.62 6.35 -6.72
CA TYR A 119 6.40 5.86 -5.59
C TYR A 119 7.77 6.50 -5.58
N SER A 120 8.09 7.24 -4.53
CA SER A 120 9.41 7.85 -4.39
C SER A 120 9.84 8.02 -2.94
N TRP A 121 11.09 8.40 -2.77
CA TRP A 121 11.64 8.88 -1.50
C TRP A 121 10.90 10.15 -1.05
N GLY A 122 10.62 10.25 0.24
CA GLY A 122 9.40 10.86 0.72
C GLY A 122 9.19 12.34 0.41
N PRO A 123 8.21 12.69 -0.44
CA PRO A 123 7.86 14.07 -0.78
C PRO A 123 7.46 14.94 0.40
N ASP A 124 7.26 14.46 1.62
CA ASP A 124 7.15 15.28 2.84
C ASP A 124 7.15 14.33 4.04
N SER A 125 8.14 13.43 4.04
CA SER A 125 8.60 12.72 5.23
C SER A 125 7.59 11.76 5.90
N GLY A 126 7.86 10.44 5.81
CA GLY A 126 7.10 9.35 6.43
C GLY A 126 6.92 8.12 5.53
N TYR A 127 6.92 6.92 6.11
CA TYR A 127 6.47 5.69 5.42
C TYR A 127 4.95 5.76 5.30
N ARG A 128 4.44 6.42 4.27
CA ARG A 128 2.99 6.63 4.11
C ARG A 128 2.58 6.34 2.69
N SER A 129 1.35 5.90 2.55
CA SER A 129 0.73 5.80 1.25
C SER A 129 -0.65 6.39 1.27
N PHE A 130 -0.99 7.10 0.20
CA PHE A 130 -2.37 7.42 -0.11
C PHE A 130 -2.98 6.40 -1.06
N ALA A 131 -4.27 6.15 -0.90
CA ALA A 131 -5.09 5.50 -1.91
C ALA A 131 -6.31 6.38 -2.20
N LEU A 132 -6.54 6.68 -3.49
CA LEU A 132 -7.67 7.43 -4.01
C LEU A 132 -8.48 6.51 -4.93
N ARG A 133 -9.75 6.31 -4.59
CA ARG A 133 -10.70 5.56 -5.41
C ARG A 133 -11.54 6.54 -6.22
N THR A 134 -11.58 6.31 -7.53
CA THR A 134 -12.37 7.08 -8.49
C THR A 134 -13.28 6.13 -9.27
N SER A 135 -14.08 6.67 -10.20
CA SER A 135 -14.86 5.83 -11.13
C SER A 135 -13.97 5.05 -12.12
N GLY A 136 -12.77 5.57 -12.40
CA GLY A 136 -11.79 4.96 -13.30
C GLY A 136 -10.88 3.90 -12.66
N GLY A 137 -10.92 3.74 -11.33
CA GLY A 137 -10.13 2.75 -10.61
C GLY A 137 -9.59 3.27 -9.29
N THR A 138 -8.45 2.73 -8.86
CA THR A 138 -7.74 3.18 -7.66
C THR A 138 -6.35 3.65 -8.04
N PHE A 139 -6.00 4.84 -7.61
CA PHE A 139 -4.66 5.39 -7.68
C PHE A 139 -4.02 5.30 -6.30
N THR A 140 -2.71 5.09 -6.28
CA THR A 140 -1.93 5.06 -5.05
C THR A 140 -0.73 5.98 -5.19
N LEU A 141 -0.38 6.68 -4.11
CA LEU A 141 0.87 7.42 -3.98
C LEU A 141 1.62 6.85 -2.78
N GLY A 142 2.92 6.60 -2.91
CA GLY A 142 3.75 6.03 -1.85
C GLY A 142 4.98 6.88 -1.57
N SER A 143 5.26 7.06 -0.29
CA SER A 143 6.41 7.77 0.26
C SER A 143 7.21 6.87 1.20
N TRP A 144 8.53 6.90 1.08
CA TRP A 144 9.46 6.14 1.94
C TRP A 144 10.48 7.09 2.59
N HIS A 145 10.73 6.92 3.91
CA HIS A 145 11.70 7.60 4.80
C HIS A 145 11.31 8.93 5.51
N SER A 146 11.96 9.10 6.69
CA SER A 146 11.82 10.01 7.87
C SER A 146 10.85 11.18 7.79
N ASP A 147 9.97 11.30 8.81
CA ASP A 147 8.76 12.16 9.10
C ASP A 147 8.94 13.65 9.49
N ASP A 148 10.16 14.22 9.47
CA ASP A 148 10.38 15.56 10.06
C ASP A 148 10.82 16.63 9.03
N PRO A 149 9.97 17.64 8.73
CA PRO A 149 10.34 18.79 7.91
C PRO A 149 11.40 19.68 8.56
N ASN A 150 11.72 19.52 9.85
CA ASN A 150 12.86 20.13 10.54
C ASN A 150 14.05 19.18 10.70
N SER A 151 14.00 18.00 10.08
CA SER A 151 15.09 17.05 10.14
C SER A 151 16.38 17.65 9.59
N ALA A 152 17.50 17.27 10.22
CA ALA A 152 18.84 17.53 9.72
C ALA A 152 19.06 16.91 8.33
N ASN A 153 18.19 15.98 7.90
CA ASN A 153 18.21 15.33 6.59
C ASN A 153 16.92 15.62 5.82
N VAL A 154 17.03 15.69 4.50
CA VAL A 154 15.89 15.75 3.57
C VAL A 154 15.95 14.56 2.62
N ALA A 155 14.78 13.98 2.33
CA ALA A 155 14.62 12.98 1.29
C ALA A 155 14.21 13.64 -0.04
N ASP A 156 14.88 13.27 -1.12
CA ASP A 156 14.45 13.56 -2.49
C ASP A 156 14.49 12.29 -3.34
N GLN A 157 14.12 12.37 -4.61
CA GLN A 157 14.07 11.22 -5.53
C GLN A 157 15.36 10.39 -5.66
N ARG A 158 16.50 10.88 -5.14
CA ARG A 158 17.81 10.23 -5.17
C ARG A 158 18.21 9.61 -3.83
N GLY A 159 17.43 9.81 -2.77
CA GLY A 159 17.75 9.30 -1.44
C GLY A 159 17.65 10.36 -0.34
N MET A 160 18.31 10.08 0.79
CA MET A 160 18.36 10.96 1.94
C MET A 160 19.70 11.71 1.99
N PHE A 161 19.64 13.03 2.18
CA PHE A 161 20.81 13.91 2.18
C PHE A 161 20.76 14.91 3.34
N PRO A 162 21.90 15.37 3.87
CA PRO A 162 21.91 16.43 4.88
C PRO A 162 21.24 17.70 4.34
N ARG A 163 20.31 18.33 5.06
CA ARG A 163 19.67 19.57 4.63
C ARG A 163 20.68 20.72 4.54
N SER A 164 21.67 20.76 5.43
CA SER A 164 22.78 21.73 5.43
C SER A 164 22.33 23.20 5.34
N GLY A 165 21.25 23.54 6.05
CA GLY A 165 20.72 24.91 6.10
C GLY A 165 19.91 25.36 4.86
N ARG A 166 19.74 24.49 3.85
CA ARG A 166 18.93 24.80 2.67
C ARG A 166 17.45 24.83 3.00
N SER A 167 16.76 25.83 2.47
CA SER A 167 15.30 25.94 2.49
C SER A 167 14.64 24.92 1.55
N ASP A 168 13.35 24.66 1.76
CA ASP A 168 12.57 23.78 0.89
C ASP A 168 12.48 24.33 -0.54
N ALA A 169 12.38 25.65 -0.71
CA ALA A 169 12.40 26.30 -2.02
C ALA A 169 13.72 26.05 -2.79
N GLU A 170 14.87 26.08 -2.10
CA GLU A 170 16.16 25.77 -2.73
C GLU A 170 16.31 24.29 -3.10
N LEU A 171 15.69 23.41 -2.32
CA LEU A 171 15.67 21.97 -2.59
C LEU A 171 14.75 21.66 -3.79
N GLU A 172 13.60 22.33 -3.86
CA GLU A 172 12.58 22.24 -4.91
C GLU A 172 13.13 22.50 -6.32
N LEU A 173 14.02 23.49 -6.45
CA LEU A 173 14.67 23.82 -7.72
C LEU A 173 15.52 22.68 -8.29
N LYS A 174 15.99 21.76 -7.45
CA LYS A 174 16.88 20.66 -7.84
C LYS A 174 16.15 19.35 -8.12
N TRP A 175 14.84 19.31 -7.91
CA TRP A 175 14.04 18.13 -8.17
C TRP A 175 13.81 17.92 -9.66
N SER A 176 13.61 16.66 -10.05
CA SER A 176 13.10 16.36 -11.39
C SER A 176 11.64 16.82 -11.51
N ASP A 177 11.18 17.07 -12.74
CA ASP A 177 9.77 17.38 -12.99
C ASP A 177 8.84 16.29 -12.43
N ASP A 178 9.20 15.03 -12.63
CA ASP A 178 8.51 13.86 -12.09
C ASP A 178 8.34 13.92 -10.58
N TYR A 179 9.42 14.26 -9.85
CA TYR A 179 9.37 14.33 -8.40
C TYR A 179 8.57 15.54 -7.91
N ARG A 180 8.67 16.69 -8.61
CA ARG A 180 7.80 17.86 -8.36
C ARG A 180 6.34 17.53 -8.57
N ALA A 181 5.99 16.78 -9.63
CA ALA A 181 4.62 16.37 -9.93
C ALA A 181 4.07 15.47 -8.81
N LEU A 182 4.85 14.47 -8.37
CA LEU A 182 4.50 13.63 -7.22
C LEU A 182 4.27 14.47 -5.95
N ARG A 183 5.20 15.37 -5.62
CA ARG A 183 5.10 16.24 -4.45
C ARG A 183 3.87 17.14 -4.48
N THR A 184 3.56 17.67 -5.66
CA THR A 184 2.38 18.52 -5.87
C THR A 184 1.11 17.72 -5.62
N ALA A 185 0.99 16.52 -6.19
CA ALA A 185 -0.16 15.64 -5.97
C ALA A 185 -0.29 15.22 -4.49
N TRP A 186 0.83 14.95 -3.83
CA TRP A 186 0.89 14.60 -2.41
C TRP A 186 0.40 15.73 -1.50
N ARG A 187 0.95 16.94 -1.68
CA ARG A 187 0.55 18.14 -0.91
C ARG A 187 -0.90 18.55 -1.20
N ALA A 188 -1.37 18.37 -2.44
CA ALA A 188 -2.77 18.60 -2.78
C ALA A 188 -3.70 17.66 -1.99
N ALA A 189 -3.34 16.38 -1.86
CA ALA A 189 -4.11 15.43 -1.06
C ALA A 189 -4.17 15.81 0.43
N LEU A 190 -3.03 16.20 1.03
CA LEU A 190 -2.97 16.68 2.41
C LEU A 190 -3.81 17.94 2.62
N THR A 191 -3.68 18.92 1.72
CA THR A 191 -4.43 20.18 1.78
C THR A 191 -5.92 19.95 1.64
N ALA A 192 -6.33 19.02 0.76
CA ALA A 192 -7.74 18.76 0.48
C ALA A 192 -8.50 18.18 1.67
N VAL A 193 -7.85 17.40 2.54
CA VAL A 193 -8.51 16.78 3.71
C VAL A 193 -8.47 17.63 4.96
N GLU A 194 -7.59 18.63 5.03
CA GLU A 194 -7.38 19.43 6.23
C GLU A 194 -8.64 20.16 6.73
N PRO A 195 -9.48 20.77 5.85
CA PRO A 195 -10.72 21.41 6.29
C PRO A 195 -11.69 20.45 7.00
N PHE A 196 -11.69 19.15 6.63
CA PHE A 196 -12.57 18.16 7.24
C PHE A 196 -12.19 17.82 8.68
N LYS A 197 -10.95 18.09 9.09
CA LYS A 197 -10.51 17.90 10.49
C LYS A 197 -11.00 19.02 11.43
N GLN A 198 -11.51 20.13 10.87
CA GLN A 198 -11.95 21.31 11.64
C GLN A 198 -13.45 21.29 11.98
N ALA A 199 -14.21 20.36 11.41
CA ALA A 199 -15.63 20.17 11.72
C ALA A 199 -15.82 19.68 13.17
N PRO A 200 -17.02 19.84 13.77
CA PRO A 200 -17.34 19.17 15.03
C PRO A 200 -17.05 17.67 14.89
N ALA A 201 -16.18 17.18 15.76
CA ALA A 201 -15.65 15.82 15.68
C ALA A 201 -15.99 15.05 16.95
N GLU A 202 -16.49 13.83 16.77
CA GLU A 202 -16.69 12.88 17.86
C GLU A 202 -15.35 12.20 18.15
N PRO A 203 -14.79 12.31 19.38
CA PRO A 203 -13.66 11.50 19.79
C PRO A 203 -14.10 10.03 19.93
N LEU A 204 -13.27 9.11 19.46
CA LEU A 204 -13.54 7.67 19.52
C LEU A 204 -12.68 7.02 20.61
N ASP A 205 -13.33 6.29 21.52
CA ASP A 205 -12.67 5.63 22.65
C ASP A 205 -11.85 4.39 22.26
N ARG A 206 -12.03 3.91 21.03
CA ARG A 206 -11.40 2.68 20.52
C ARG A 206 -11.09 2.79 19.03
N TYR A 207 -10.25 1.88 18.56
CA TYR A 207 -9.94 1.76 17.14
C TYR A 207 -11.23 1.59 16.31
N PRO A 208 -11.47 2.44 15.29
CA PRO A 208 -12.74 2.45 14.59
C PRO A 208 -12.86 1.20 13.67
N PRO A 209 -13.97 0.45 13.72
CA PRO A 209 -14.10 -0.79 12.97
C PRO A 209 -14.05 -0.59 11.45
N GLU A 210 -14.47 0.56 10.95
CA GLU A 210 -14.40 0.93 9.52
C GLU A 210 -12.95 1.01 9.01
N LEU A 211 -11.98 1.33 9.86
CA LEU A 211 -10.58 1.43 9.46
C LEU A 211 -9.94 0.04 9.26
N LYS A 212 -10.48 -1.02 9.87
CA LYS A 212 -10.00 -2.40 9.65
C LYS A 212 -10.12 -2.83 8.18
N TRP A 213 -11.12 -2.32 7.46
CA TRP A 213 -11.29 -2.57 6.04
C TRP A 213 -10.20 -1.89 5.21
N VAL A 214 -9.83 -0.67 5.59
CA VAL A 214 -8.75 0.09 4.95
C VAL A 214 -7.42 -0.64 5.14
N GLU A 215 -7.13 -1.10 6.35
CA GLU A 215 -5.91 -1.87 6.65
C GLU A 215 -5.81 -3.17 5.84
N ASN A 216 -6.92 -3.91 5.74
CA ASN A 216 -6.95 -5.16 4.98
C ASN A 216 -6.84 -4.93 3.47
N SER A 217 -7.29 -3.78 2.97
CA SER A 217 -7.22 -3.43 1.54
C SER A 217 -5.86 -2.85 1.14
N ALA A 218 -5.05 -2.45 2.11
CA ALA A 218 -3.70 -1.93 1.91
C ALA A 218 -2.61 -3.04 1.90
N ARG A 219 -3.00 -4.30 2.09
CA ARG A 219 -2.14 -5.50 2.01
C ARG A 219 -2.11 -6.06 0.59
#